data_AF-A0AA39DS25-F1
#
_entry.id   AF-A0AA39DS25-F1
#
_cell.length_a   1.000
_cell.length_b   1.000
_cell.length_c   1.000
_cell.angle_alpha   90.00
_cell.angle_beta   90.00
_cell.angle_gamma   90.00
#
_symmetry.space_group_name_H-M   'P 1'
#
loop_
_entity.id
_entity.type
_entity.pdbx_description
1 polymer ?
#
loop_
_entity_poly.entity_id
_entity_poly.type
_entity_poly.pdbx_seq_one_letter_code
_entity_poly.pdbx_strand_id
1 'polypeptide(L)'
;MWGIPLLGGDERADVILLKFLRARDFRVADSFHMLEKCLAWRKEFGADEVAEEDLGFKELEGVVAYMHGYDREAHPVCYNAYGVFRDKDMYERIFGDEEKLKKFLRWRVQVLERGIKLLHFKPGGVNSIIQVTDLKDMPKRELRVASNQILSLFQDNYPEMVARKVK
;
A
#
# COMPACT_ATOMS: atom_id res chain seq x y z
N MET A 1 -0.71 0.00 15.79
CA MET A 1 -0.28 0.13 14.38
C MET A 1 -0.24 -1.27 13.78
N TRP A 2 -1.05 -1.59 12.77
CA TRP A 2 -1.13 -2.96 12.19
C TRP A 2 -1.28 -4.07 13.25
N GLY A 3 -2.11 -3.85 14.28
CA GLY A 3 -2.30 -4.79 15.39
C GLY A 3 -1.16 -4.87 16.42
N ILE A 4 -0.07 -4.12 16.24
CA ILE A 4 1.07 -4.08 17.17
C ILE A 4 0.99 -2.83 18.07
N PRO A 5 1.03 -2.99 19.41
CA PRO A 5 1.19 -1.89 20.34
C PRO A 5 2.58 -1.24 20.16
N LEU A 6 2.63 0.08 20.00
CA LEU A 6 3.91 0.79 19.83
C LEU A 6 4.64 1.07 21.16
N LEU A 7 3.94 0.91 22.28
CA LEU A 7 4.46 1.10 23.63
C LEU A 7 4.50 -0.26 24.34
N GLY A 8 5.43 -0.42 25.29
CA GLY A 8 5.52 -1.63 26.13
C GLY A 8 6.64 -2.59 25.77
N GLY A 9 7.58 -2.20 24.90
CA GLY A 9 8.83 -2.95 24.66
C GLY A 9 8.68 -4.19 23.76
N ASP A 10 7.65 -4.24 22.91
CA ASP A 10 7.51 -5.28 21.87
C ASP A 10 8.57 -5.04 20.77
N GLU A 11 9.44 -6.02 20.51
CA GLU A 11 10.46 -5.93 19.46
C GLU A 11 9.87 -5.65 18.06
N ARG A 12 8.59 -5.98 17.85
CA ARG A 12 7.89 -5.68 16.60
C ARG A 12 7.57 -4.20 16.45
N ALA A 13 7.34 -3.52 17.57
CA ALA A 13 7.21 -2.06 17.58
C ALA A 13 8.50 -1.41 17.09
N ASP A 14 9.67 -1.91 17.53
CA ASP A 14 10.97 -1.38 17.09
C ASP A 14 11.15 -1.49 15.58
N VAL A 15 10.77 -2.62 14.98
CA VAL A 15 10.80 -2.79 13.52
C VAL A 15 9.92 -1.76 12.81
N ILE A 16 8.72 -1.51 13.33
CA ILE A 16 7.80 -0.50 12.78
C ILE A 16 8.40 0.91 12.93
N LEU A 17 8.84 1.28 14.13
CA LEU A 17 9.39 2.60 14.42
C LEU A 17 10.65 2.88 13.58
N LEU A 18 11.50 1.87 13.36
CA LEU A 18 12.66 1.96 12.48
C LEU A 18 12.29 2.29 11.03
N LYS A 19 11.12 1.88 10.54
CA LYS A 19 10.65 2.27 9.19
C LYS A 19 10.40 3.77 9.09
N PHE A 20 9.76 4.36 10.10
CA PHE A 20 9.52 5.81 10.16
C PHE A 20 10.84 6.58 10.28
N LEU A 21 11.76 6.10 11.13
CA LEU A 21 13.09 6.69 11.25
C LEU A 21 13.85 6.66 9.93
N ARG A 22 13.91 5.51 9.25
CA ARG A 22 14.58 5.37 7.95
C ARG A 22 13.98 6.28 6.88
N ALA A 23 12.65 6.39 6.82
CA ALA A 23 11.96 7.25 5.87
C ALA A 23 12.24 8.75 6.05
N ARG A 24 12.87 9.16 7.16
CA ARG A 24 13.22 10.55 7.47
C ARG A 24 14.69 10.72 7.84
N ASP A 25 15.55 9.81 7.40
CA ASP A 25 17.00 9.86 7.63
C ASP A 25 17.38 9.95 9.12
N PHE A 26 16.63 9.23 9.96
CA PHE A 26 16.78 9.19 11.42
C PHE A 26 16.60 10.55 12.13
N ARG A 27 16.00 11.55 11.47
CA ARG A 27 15.57 12.79 12.11
C ARG A 27 14.37 12.53 13.01
N VAL A 28 14.61 12.48 14.32
CA VAL A 28 13.62 12.05 15.32
C VAL A 28 12.34 12.88 15.26
N ALA A 29 12.44 14.22 15.23
CA ALA A 29 11.27 15.10 15.19
C ALA A 29 10.41 14.88 13.93
N ASP A 30 11.05 14.76 12.76
CA ASP A 30 10.35 14.55 11.50
C ASP A 30 9.71 13.16 11.42
N SER A 31 10.38 12.16 11.98
CA SER A 31 9.90 10.78 12.05
C SER A 31 8.68 10.67 12.97
N PHE A 32 8.73 11.34 14.13
CA PHE A 32 7.62 11.42 15.07
C PHE A 32 6.41 12.11 14.45
N HIS A 33 6.62 13.27 13.79
CA HIS A 33 5.55 13.98 13.08
C HIS A 33 4.92 13.15 11.96
N MET A 34 5.74 12.39 11.21
CA MET A 34 5.23 11.46 10.19
C MET A 34 4.38 10.34 10.83
N LEU A 35 4.83 9.78 11.96
CA LEU A 35 4.10 8.75 12.69
C LEU A 35 2.75 9.29 13.20
N GLU A 36 2.72 10.47 13.81
CA GLU A 36 1.48 11.10 14.30
C GLU A 36 0.48 11.32 13.16
N LYS A 37 0.94 11.88 12.03
CA LYS A 37 0.10 12.06 10.84
C LYS A 37 -0.43 10.75 10.29
N CYS A 38 0.42 9.73 10.23
CA CYS A 38 0.02 8.41 9.76
C CYS A 38 -1.05 7.79 10.68
N LEU A 39 -0.88 7.88 12.01
CA LEU A 39 -1.86 7.39 12.97
C LEU A 39 -3.21 8.12 12.87
N ALA A 40 -3.19 9.44 12.72
CA ALA A 40 -4.40 10.24 12.49
C ALA A 40 -5.09 9.84 11.18
N TRP A 41 -4.33 9.75 10.09
CA TRP A 41 -4.86 9.31 8.79
C TRP A 41 -5.45 7.90 8.85
N ARG A 42 -4.78 6.93 9.49
CA ARG A 42 -5.31 5.57 9.62
C ARG A 42 -6.67 5.55 10.31
N LYS A 43 -6.84 6.37 11.35
CA LYS A 43 -8.10 6.51 12.08
C LYS A 43 -9.20 7.12 11.20
N GLU A 44 -8.91 8.24 10.54
CA GLU A 44 -9.87 8.93 9.66
C GLU A 44 -10.26 8.08 8.45
N PHE A 45 -9.29 7.36 7.89
CA PHE A 45 -9.48 6.49 6.73
C PHE A 45 -10.15 5.16 7.09
N GLY A 46 -10.10 4.70 8.33
CA GLY A 46 -10.51 3.35 8.72
C GLY A 46 -9.59 2.27 8.15
N ALA A 47 -8.27 2.54 8.11
CA ALA A 47 -7.29 1.66 7.45
C ALA A 47 -7.15 0.29 8.10
N ASP A 48 -7.46 0.16 9.40
CA ASP A 48 -7.38 -1.13 10.11
C ASP A 48 -8.52 -2.09 9.71
N GLU A 49 -9.64 -1.56 9.22
CA GLU A 49 -10.86 -2.32 8.87
C GLU A 49 -10.99 -2.54 7.35
N VAL A 50 -10.33 -1.69 6.55
CA VAL A 50 -10.44 -1.69 5.08
C VAL A 50 -10.08 -3.04 4.43
N ALA A 51 -9.25 -3.86 5.08
CA ALA A 51 -8.85 -5.18 4.56
C ALA A 51 -10.04 -6.13 4.34
N GLU A 52 -11.09 -6.00 5.16
CA GLU A 52 -12.27 -6.89 5.19
C GLU A 52 -13.52 -6.26 4.52
N GLU A 53 -13.42 -5.02 4.06
CA GLU A 53 -14.54 -4.27 3.47
C GLU A 53 -14.92 -4.79 2.06
N ASP A 54 -16.21 -4.97 1.77
CA ASP A 54 -16.66 -5.24 0.39
C ASP A 54 -16.78 -3.93 -0.40
N LEU A 55 -15.72 -3.61 -1.14
CA LEU A 55 -15.67 -2.42 -2.00
C LEU A 55 -16.30 -2.68 -3.38
N GLY A 56 -16.84 -3.87 -3.68
CA GLY A 56 -17.43 -4.16 -4.98
C GLY A 56 -16.45 -4.17 -6.15
N PHE A 57 -15.16 -4.42 -5.91
CA PHE A 57 -14.11 -4.56 -6.93
C PHE A 57 -13.66 -6.01 -7.15
N LYS A 58 -14.56 -6.98 -6.95
CA LYS A 58 -14.25 -8.41 -7.15
C LYS A 58 -13.74 -8.71 -8.56
N GLU A 59 -14.14 -7.92 -9.56
CA GLU A 59 -13.66 -8.01 -10.94
C GLU A 59 -12.22 -7.51 -11.14
N LEU A 60 -11.70 -6.66 -10.25
CA LEU A 60 -10.32 -6.17 -10.29
C LEU A 60 -9.38 -7.02 -9.43
N GLU A 61 -9.91 -7.73 -8.45
CA GLU A 61 -9.16 -8.69 -7.63
C GLU A 61 -8.59 -9.80 -8.51
N GLY A 62 -7.29 -10.05 -8.39
CA GLY A 62 -6.59 -11.05 -9.21
C GLY A 62 -6.26 -10.61 -10.63
N VAL A 63 -6.74 -9.44 -11.08
CA VAL A 63 -6.49 -8.91 -12.43
C VAL A 63 -5.64 -7.66 -12.39
N VAL A 64 -6.09 -6.63 -11.66
CA VAL A 64 -5.43 -5.31 -11.65
C VAL A 64 -4.39 -5.21 -10.57
N ALA A 65 -4.70 -5.67 -9.36
CA ALA A 65 -3.72 -5.75 -8.31
C ALA A 65 -4.06 -6.81 -7.28
N TYR A 66 -3.07 -7.60 -6.91
CA TYR A 66 -3.27 -8.76 -6.06
C TYR A 66 -1.97 -9.23 -5.44
N MET A 67 -2.08 -9.92 -4.30
CA MET A 67 -0.98 -10.60 -3.65
C MET A 67 -0.88 -12.02 -4.20
N HIS A 68 0.29 -12.42 -4.71
CA HIS A 68 0.50 -13.79 -5.19
C HIS A 68 1.94 -14.22 -5.04
N GLY A 69 2.18 -15.38 -4.42
CA GLY A 69 3.52 -15.94 -4.25
C GLY A 69 4.47 -15.10 -3.39
N TYR A 70 5.71 -15.55 -3.35
CA TYR A 70 6.79 -15.00 -2.53
C TYR A 70 8.08 -14.95 -3.34
N ASP A 71 8.96 -14.00 -3.04
CA ASP A 71 10.32 -13.99 -3.60
C ASP A 71 11.24 -15.01 -2.90
N ARG A 72 12.53 -15.02 -3.28
CA ARG A 72 13.53 -15.95 -2.71
C ARG A 72 13.83 -15.69 -1.23
N GLU A 73 13.49 -14.51 -0.72
CA GLU A 73 13.67 -14.09 0.67
C GLU A 73 12.34 -14.14 1.45
N ALA A 74 11.33 -14.80 0.87
CA ALA A 74 9.98 -14.95 1.42
C ALA A 74 9.18 -13.64 1.55
N HIS A 75 9.57 -12.57 0.85
CA HIS A 75 8.74 -11.37 0.76
C HIS A 75 7.48 -11.67 -0.05
N PRO A 76 6.28 -11.36 0.45
CA PRO A 76 5.06 -11.49 -0.34
C PRO A 76 5.11 -10.53 -1.54
N VAL A 77 4.60 -10.98 -2.69
CA VAL A 77 4.66 -10.21 -3.94
C VAL A 77 3.29 -9.63 -4.28
N CYS A 78 3.25 -8.31 -4.46
CA CYS A 78 2.10 -7.54 -4.93
C CYS A 78 2.27 -7.24 -6.42
N TYR A 79 1.44 -7.88 -7.25
CA TYR A 79 1.38 -7.62 -8.68
C TYR A 79 0.42 -6.47 -8.97
N ASN A 80 0.75 -5.63 -9.94
CA ASN A 80 -0.06 -4.50 -10.39
C ASN A 80 -0.04 -4.48 -11.93
N ALA A 81 -1.17 -4.79 -12.56
CA ALA A 81 -1.33 -4.80 -14.01
C ALA A 81 -2.42 -3.81 -14.42
N TYR A 82 -2.00 -2.64 -14.89
CA TYR A 82 -2.91 -1.54 -15.21
C TYR A 82 -3.31 -1.47 -16.70
N GLY A 83 -2.89 -2.46 -17.50
CA GLY A 83 -3.22 -2.53 -18.93
C GLY A 83 -4.72 -2.62 -19.23
N VAL A 84 -5.53 -3.15 -18.29
CA VAL A 84 -6.99 -3.23 -18.46
C VAL A 84 -7.67 -1.87 -18.61
N PHE A 85 -7.03 -0.80 -18.10
CA PHE A 85 -7.56 0.56 -18.18
C PHE A 85 -7.34 1.20 -19.55
N ARG A 86 -6.70 0.48 -20.49
CA ARG A 86 -6.66 0.88 -21.90
C ARG A 86 -8.07 0.84 -22.52
N ASP A 87 -8.93 -0.04 -22.01
CA ASP A 87 -10.34 -0.04 -22.31
C ASP A 87 -11.01 1.20 -21.70
N LYS A 88 -11.68 2.00 -22.54
CA LYS A 88 -12.27 3.27 -22.12
C LYS A 88 -13.46 3.08 -21.18
N ASP A 89 -14.25 2.02 -21.36
CA ASP A 89 -15.41 1.76 -20.53
C ASP A 89 -14.96 1.32 -19.13
N MET A 90 -13.92 0.48 -19.06
CA MET A 90 -13.26 0.13 -17.80
C MET A 90 -12.65 1.37 -17.12
N TYR A 91 -11.96 2.22 -17.88
CA TYR A 91 -11.40 3.45 -17.34
C TYR A 91 -12.49 4.37 -16.76
N GLU A 92 -13.55 4.64 -17.50
CA GLU A 92 -14.64 5.52 -17.07
C GLU A 92 -15.41 4.95 -15.86
N ARG A 93 -15.52 3.62 -15.78
CA ARG A 93 -16.15 2.95 -14.64
C ARG A 93 -15.34 3.06 -13.35
N ILE A 94 -14.01 3.17 -13.44
CA ILE A 94 -13.10 3.18 -12.28
C ILE A 94 -12.57 4.58 -11.94
N PHE A 95 -12.44 5.46 -12.94
CA PHE A 95 -11.82 6.78 -12.84
C PHE A 95 -12.68 7.92 -13.39
N GLY A 96 -13.90 7.64 -13.85
CA GLY A 96 -14.76 8.63 -14.54
C GLY A 96 -15.18 9.83 -13.68
N ASP A 97 -15.12 9.69 -12.36
CA ASP A 97 -15.41 10.78 -11.42
C ASP A 97 -14.58 10.66 -10.13
N GLU A 98 -14.67 11.68 -9.28
CA GLU A 98 -13.90 11.76 -8.05
C GLU A 98 -14.29 10.68 -7.03
N GLU A 99 -15.56 10.26 -6.99
CA GLU A 99 -16.03 9.22 -6.07
C GLU A 99 -15.48 7.85 -6.46
N LYS A 100 -15.52 7.50 -7.75
CA LYS A 100 -14.92 6.27 -8.28
C LYS A 100 -13.41 6.24 -8.05
N LEU A 101 -12.72 7.36 -8.29
CA LEU A 101 -11.29 7.48 -8.01
C LEU A 101 -10.99 7.27 -6.51
N LYS A 102 -11.74 7.91 -5.60
CA LYS A 102 -11.61 7.69 -4.14
C LYS A 102 -11.84 6.23 -3.78
N LYS A 103 -12.85 5.60 -4.37
CA LYS A 103 -13.16 4.19 -4.17
C LYS A 103 -12.01 3.29 -4.63
N PHE A 104 -11.42 3.58 -5.79
CA PHE A 104 -10.25 2.87 -6.31
C PHE A 104 -9.02 3.06 -5.40
N LEU A 105 -8.75 4.27 -4.91
CA LEU A 105 -7.69 4.52 -3.93
C LEU A 105 -7.92 3.71 -2.65
N ARG A 106 -9.16 3.64 -2.17
CA ARG A 106 -9.54 2.82 -1.01
C ARG A 106 -9.25 1.33 -1.23
N TRP A 107 -9.58 0.83 -2.41
CA TRP A 107 -9.27 -0.53 -2.81
C TRP A 107 -7.76 -0.80 -2.94
N ARG A 108 -6.99 0.18 -3.45
CA ARG A 108 -5.52 0.06 -3.49
C ARG A 108 -4.92 -0.04 -2.10
N VAL A 109 -5.45 0.71 -1.14
CA VAL A 109 -5.08 0.58 0.27
C VAL A 109 -5.46 -0.81 0.81
N GLN A 110 -6.67 -1.30 0.52
CA GLN A 110 -7.10 -2.65 0.91
C GLN A 110 -6.12 -3.74 0.44
N VAL A 111 -5.70 -3.71 -0.83
CA VAL A 111 -4.74 -4.69 -1.37
C VAL A 111 -3.41 -4.62 -0.60
N LEU A 112 -2.93 -3.41 -0.30
CA LEU A 112 -1.70 -3.22 0.45
C LEU A 112 -1.83 -3.71 1.91
N GLU A 113 -2.92 -3.37 2.60
CA GLU A 113 -3.20 -3.81 3.97
C GLU A 113 -3.29 -5.35 4.06
N ARG A 114 -3.94 -5.99 3.10
CA ARG A 114 -3.95 -7.47 2.99
C ARG A 114 -2.53 -8.03 2.84
N GLY A 115 -1.66 -7.37 2.07
CA GLY A 115 -0.25 -7.75 1.98
C GLY A 115 0.51 -7.53 3.29
N ILE A 116 0.23 -6.44 4.00
CA ILE A 116 0.86 -6.12 5.29
C ILE A 116 0.50 -7.15 6.37
N LYS A 117 -0.72 -7.70 6.35
CA LYS A 117 -1.12 -8.80 7.25
C LYS A 117 -0.25 -10.06 7.11
N LEU A 118 0.47 -10.22 6.00
CA LEU A 118 1.40 -11.33 5.77
C LEU A 118 2.80 -11.07 6.35
N LEU A 119 3.08 -9.86 6.85
CA LEU A 119 4.37 -9.48 7.40
C LEU A 119 4.49 -9.88 8.87
N HIS A 120 5.71 -10.25 9.29
CA HIS A 120 5.95 -10.67 10.66
C HIS A 120 6.26 -9.50 11.60
N PHE A 121 6.80 -8.41 11.07
CA PHE A 121 7.31 -7.26 11.81
C PHE A 121 8.33 -7.61 12.90
N LYS A 122 9.12 -8.68 12.75
CA LYS A 122 10.13 -9.08 13.75
C LYS A 122 11.56 -8.86 13.25
N PRO A 123 12.55 -8.68 14.15
CA PRO A 123 13.95 -8.61 13.74
C PRO A 123 14.36 -9.81 12.88
N GLY A 124 15.02 -9.54 11.74
CA GLY A 124 15.40 -10.58 10.77
C GLY A 124 14.23 -11.26 10.02
N GLY A 125 12.99 -10.84 10.26
CA GLY A 125 11.81 -11.34 9.57
C GLY A 125 11.47 -10.60 8.28
N VAL A 126 10.50 -11.16 7.56
CA VAL A 126 9.89 -10.53 6.39
C VAL A 126 9.02 -9.35 6.84
N ASN A 127 9.50 -8.14 6.58
CA ASN A 127 8.92 -6.89 7.06
C ASN A 127 8.57 -5.93 5.91
N SER A 128 8.59 -6.39 4.68
CA SER A 128 8.35 -5.60 3.47
C SER A 128 7.79 -6.45 2.35
N ILE A 129 7.17 -5.78 1.37
CA ILE A 129 6.50 -6.38 0.23
C ILE A 129 7.32 -6.10 -1.04
N ILE A 130 7.30 -7.01 -2.01
CA ILE A 130 7.80 -6.75 -3.36
C ILE A 130 6.65 -6.23 -4.21
N GLN A 131 6.85 -5.13 -4.92
CA GLN A 131 5.90 -4.65 -5.91
C GLN A 131 6.39 -4.96 -7.31
N VAL A 132 5.59 -5.69 -8.07
CA VAL A 132 5.77 -5.89 -9.51
C VAL A 132 4.70 -5.09 -10.23
N THR A 133 5.11 -4.22 -11.14
CA THR A 133 4.18 -3.46 -11.98
C THR A 133 4.36 -3.89 -13.42
N ASP A 134 3.34 -4.51 -14.00
CA ASP A 134 3.30 -4.74 -15.45
C ASP A 134 2.98 -3.43 -16.16
N LEU A 135 3.96 -2.94 -16.94
CA LEU A 135 3.85 -1.72 -17.73
C LEU A 135 3.31 -1.97 -19.14
N LYS A 136 3.09 -3.23 -19.54
CA LYS A 136 2.54 -3.58 -20.85
C LYS A 136 1.15 -2.97 -20.99
N ASP A 137 0.93 -2.28 -22.11
CA ASP A 137 -0.34 -1.62 -22.47
C ASP A 137 -0.87 -0.60 -21.44
N MET A 138 -0.07 -0.18 -20.47
CA MET A 138 -0.49 0.78 -19.44
C MET A 138 -0.80 2.15 -20.07
N PRO A 139 -2.03 2.69 -19.90
CA PRO A 139 -2.39 4.03 -20.36
C PRO A 139 -1.81 5.10 -19.43
N LYS A 140 -0.52 5.40 -19.65
CA LYS A 140 0.30 6.24 -18.75
C LYS A 140 -0.27 7.65 -18.55
N ARG A 141 -0.89 8.23 -19.58
CA ARG A 141 -1.39 9.62 -19.53
C ARG A 141 -2.64 9.70 -18.68
N GLU A 142 -3.55 8.76 -18.88
CA GLU A 142 -4.85 8.65 -18.25
C GLU A 142 -4.68 8.28 -16.76
N LEU A 143 -3.79 7.34 -16.46
CA LEU A 143 -3.53 6.91 -15.07
C LEU A 143 -2.61 7.83 -14.28
N ARG A 144 -2.09 8.90 -14.87
CA ARG A 144 -1.09 9.77 -14.21
C ARG A 144 -1.61 10.37 -12.91
N VAL A 145 -2.87 10.82 -12.91
CA VAL A 145 -3.49 11.45 -11.73
C VAL A 145 -3.66 10.44 -10.60
N ALA A 146 -4.29 9.30 -10.88
CA ALA A 146 -4.47 8.22 -9.92
C ALA A 146 -3.12 7.69 -9.39
N SER A 147 -2.15 7.50 -10.28
CA SER A 147 -0.80 7.03 -9.92
C SER A 147 -0.10 8.00 -8.96
N ASN A 148 -0.18 9.31 -9.22
CA ASN A 148 0.42 10.31 -8.34
C ASN A 148 -0.25 10.34 -6.96
N GLN A 149 -1.58 10.22 -6.90
CA GLN A 149 -2.31 10.16 -5.63
C GLN A 149 -1.97 8.90 -4.83
N ILE A 150 -1.89 7.73 -5.48
CA ILE A 150 -1.44 6.48 -4.84
C ILE A 150 -0.02 6.61 -4.31
N LEU A 151 0.88 7.19 -5.11
CA LEU A 151 2.27 7.36 -4.70
C LEU A 151 2.39 8.27 -3.47
N SER A 152 1.70 9.41 -3.46
CA SER A 152 1.69 10.31 -2.30
C SER A 152 1.11 9.61 -1.07
N LEU A 153 -0.05 8.97 -1.21
CA LEU A 153 -0.72 8.26 -0.11
C LEU A 153 0.21 7.19 0.50
N PHE A 154 0.89 6.42 -0.34
CA PHE A 154 1.81 5.38 0.13
C PHE A 154 3.11 5.93 0.73
N GLN A 155 3.66 7.02 0.18
CA GLN A 155 4.84 7.66 0.74
C GLN A 155 4.59 8.26 2.13
N ASP A 156 3.40 8.81 2.35
CA ASP A 156 3.06 9.46 3.62
C ASP A 156 2.65 8.46 4.71
N ASN A 157 2.00 7.35 4.34
CA ASN A 157 1.34 6.46 5.30
C ASN A 157 1.93 5.04 5.39
N TYR A 158 2.78 4.64 4.45
CA TYR A 158 3.36 3.28 4.38
C TYR A 158 4.88 3.33 4.22
N PRO A 159 5.62 3.98 5.14
CA PRO A 159 7.07 4.13 5.03
C PRO A 159 7.77 2.79 5.00
N GLU A 160 8.75 2.65 4.11
CA GLU A 160 9.61 1.45 4.00
C GLU A 160 8.84 0.12 3.92
N MET A 161 7.64 0.13 3.33
CA MET A 161 6.83 -1.08 3.16
C MET A 161 7.11 -1.85 1.87
N VAL A 162 7.79 -1.22 0.92
CA VAL A 162 8.13 -1.84 -0.36
C VAL A 162 9.64 -2.05 -0.41
N ALA A 163 10.09 -3.31 -0.37
CA ALA A 163 11.51 -3.67 -0.45
C ALA A 163 12.08 -3.36 -1.83
N ARG A 164 11.30 -3.67 -2.87
CA ARG A 164 11.71 -3.48 -4.26
C ARG A 164 10.51 -3.20 -5.15
N LYS A 165 10.71 -2.28 -6.10
CA LYS A 165 9.80 -2.04 -7.22
C LYS A 165 10.41 -2.62 -8.49
N VAL A 166 9.76 -3.61 -9.07
CA VAL A 166 10.10 -4.21 -10.37
C VAL A 166 9.11 -3.68 -11.39
N LYS A 167 9.60 -3.24 -12.54
CA LYS A 167 8.82 -2.65 -13.64
C LYS A 167 9.22 -3.33 -14.95
#